data_AF-A0A1A6AEI0-F1
#
_entry.id   AF-A0A1A6AEI0-F1
#
_cell.length_a   1.000
_cell.length_b   1.000
_cell.length_c   1.000
_cell.angle_alpha   90.00
_cell.angle_beta   90.00
_cell.angle_gamma   90.00
#
_symmetry.space_group_name_H-M   'P 1'
#
loop_
_entity.id
_entity.type
_entity.pdbx_description
1 polymer ?
#
loop_
_entity_poly.entity_id
_entity_poly.type
_entity_poly.pdbx_seq_one_letter_code
_entity_poly.pdbx_strand_id
1 'polypeptide(L)'
;MVKRERPSTPTSSSTSPESNTNLHSINQKPDLKIKAESKKAKGGQRGGTDSSPGKGGSKTPWSIEEDNALIEIMDQVIKTQLWPAIKASGNQQLVARGSYGAQYHAKLLLRQGKTKK
;
A
#
# COMPACT_ATOMS: atom_id res chain seq x y z
N MET A 1 37.89 58.68 -3.64
CA MET A 1 36.75 59.33 -2.93
C MET A 1 35.77 59.89 -3.95
N VAL A 2 34.59 59.27 -4.14
CA VAL A 2 33.38 59.90 -4.67
C VAL A 2 32.18 59.21 -4.00
N LYS A 3 31.24 60.04 -3.50
CA LYS A 3 30.01 59.73 -2.75
C LYS A 3 28.85 59.28 -3.67
N ARG A 4 27.88 58.53 -3.10
CA ARG A 4 26.41 58.58 -3.28
C ARG A 4 25.80 57.17 -3.18
N GLU A 5 24.59 56.89 -2.69
CA GLU A 5 23.59 57.48 -1.79
C GLU A 5 22.62 56.31 -1.45
N ARG A 6 21.89 56.37 -0.32
CA ARG A 6 20.79 55.44 0.08
C ARG A 6 19.50 55.74 -0.75
N PRO A 7 18.25 55.25 -0.50
CA PRO A 7 17.65 54.19 0.38
C PRO A 7 16.49 53.33 -0.26
N SER A 8 15.97 52.36 0.52
CA SER A 8 14.58 51.80 0.69
C SER A 8 13.64 51.44 -0.49
N THR A 9 12.91 50.31 -0.39
CA THR A 9 11.42 50.27 -0.24
C THR A 9 10.84 48.85 -0.03
N PRO A 10 9.62 48.74 0.54
CA PRO A 10 9.01 47.53 1.12
C PRO A 10 8.00 46.85 0.17
N THR A 11 7.42 45.70 0.53
CA THR A 11 5.97 45.38 0.36
C THR A 11 5.61 44.13 1.18
N SER A 12 4.60 44.28 2.05
CA SER A 12 3.99 43.22 2.83
C SER A 12 2.83 42.53 2.08
N SER A 13 2.53 41.30 2.52
CA SER A 13 1.19 40.70 2.69
C SER A 13 0.31 40.36 1.46
N SER A 14 -0.10 39.08 1.37
CA SER A 14 -1.48 38.62 1.72
C SER A 14 -2.08 37.56 0.79
N THR A 15 -2.65 36.51 1.41
CA THR A 15 -3.86 35.70 1.03
C THR A 15 -3.87 34.91 -0.30
N SER A 16 -3.72 33.57 -0.30
CA SER A 16 -4.70 32.48 -0.06
C SER A 16 -5.43 32.00 -1.37
N PRO A 17 -6.26 30.94 -1.40
CA PRO A 17 -5.91 29.62 -1.95
C PRO A 17 -6.94 29.05 -2.96
N GLU A 18 -6.57 28.33 -4.03
CA GLU A 18 -7.59 27.52 -4.74
C GLU A 18 -7.07 26.16 -5.23
N SER A 19 -7.67 25.14 -4.63
CA SER A 19 -7.84 23.77 -5.12
C SER A 19 -8.66 23.76 -6.41
N ASN A 20 -8.34 22.89 -7.37
CA ASN A 20 -9.39 22.06 -7.96
C ASN A 20 -8.84 20.84 -8.73
N THR A 21 -9.33 19.70 -8.28
CA THR A 21 -9.21 18.35 -8.78
C THR A 21 -10.12 18.12 -9.99
N ASN A 22 -9.67 17.46 -11.04
CA ASN A 22 -10.46 16.39 -11.67
C ASN A 22 -9.60 15.53 -12.62
N LEU A 23 -9.35 14.29 -12.23
CA LEU A 23 -8.66 13.29 -13.05
C LEU A 23 -9.59 12.07 -13.19
N HIS A 24 -9.76 11.67 -14.45
CA HIS A 24 -9.97 10.28 -14.90
C HIS A 24 -11.35 9.64 -14.74
N SER A 25 -12.08 9.64 -15.86
CA SER A 25 -13.03 8.61 -16.22
C SER A 25 -12.33 7.63 -17.17
N ILE A 26 -12.02 6.41 -16.72
CA ILE A 26 -11.61 5.30 -17.59
C ILE A 26 -12.42 4.07 -17.19
N ASN A 27 -13.35 3.73 -18.06
CA ASN A 27 -14.23 2.57 -17.99
C ASN A 27 -13.64 1.52 -18.95
N GLN A 28 -12.96 0.50 -18.44
CA GLN A 28 -12.55 -0.65 -19.25
C GLN A 28 -12.71 -1.96 -18.45
N LYS A 29 -13.69 -2.75 -18.88
CA LYS A 29 -13.84 -4.16 -18.53
C LYS A 29 -12.81 -5.00 -19.30
N PRO A 30 -12.31 -6.10 -18.74
CA PRO A 30 -11.84 -7.21 -19.55
C PRO A 30 -12.74 -8.44 -19.38
N ASP A 31 -13.33 -8.87 -20.50
CA ASP A 31 -13.94 -10.19 -20.71
C ASP A 31 -12.82 -11.14 -21.15
N LEU A 32 -12.51 -12.17 -20.34
CA LEU A 32 -11.55 -13.20 -20.71
C LEU A 32 -12.15 -14.59 -20.47
N LYS A 33 -12.67 -15.17 -21.57
CA LYS A 33 -12.93 -16.60 -21.71
C LYS A 33 -11.62 -17.38 -21.64
N ILE A 34 -11.43 -18.17 -20.59
CA ILE A 34 -10.34 -19.15 -20.52
C ILE A 34 -10.91 -20.54 -20.78
N LYS A 35 -10.54 -21.10 -21.94
CA LYS A 35 -10.80 -22.48 -22.36
C LYS A 35 -9.72 -23.37 -21.73
N ALA A 36 -10.09 -24.19 -20.74
CA ALA A 36 -9.19 -25.16 -20.13
C ALA A 36 -9.49 -26.57 -20.64
N GLU A 37 -8.53 -27.10 -21.40
CA GLU A 37 -8.51 -28.44 -21.97
C GLU A 37 -8.13 -29.46 -20.88
N SER A 38 -8.92 -30.51 -20.75
CA SER A 38 -8.81 -31.58 -19.78
C SER A 38 -7.74 -32.62 -20.13
N LYS A 39 -6.83 -32.94 -19.19
CA LYS A 39 -6.03 -34.17 -19.24
C LYS A 39 -5.87 -34.86 -17.88
N LYS A 40 -6.55 -36.02 -17.81
CA LYS A 40 -6.25 -37.34 -17.23
C LYS A 40 -5.74 -37.51 -15.79
N ALA A 41 -6.49 -38.39 -15.13
CA ALA A 41 -6.26 -39.09 -13.87
C ALA A 41 -5.02 -40.00 -13.85
N LYS A 42 -4.47 -40.16 -12.63
CA LYS A 42 -3.87 -41.43 -12.18
C LYS A 42 -3.95 -41.51 -10.65
N GLY A 43 -4.55 -42.60 -10.15
CA GLY A 43 -4.86 -42.82 -8.75
C GLY A 43 -3.68 -43.23 -7.87
N GLY A 44 -3.95 -43.26 -6.57
CA GLY A 44 -3.09 -43.82 -5.53
C GLY A 44 -3.86 -43.97 -4.22
N GLN A 45 -3.91 -45.18 -3.68
CA GLN A 45 -4.71 -45.66 -2.56
C GLN A 45 -4.26 -45.14 -1.18
N ARG A 46 -5.28 -44.97 -0.31
CA ARG A 46 -5.40 -45.38 1.11
C ARG A 46 -4.17 -45.32 2.02
N GLY A 47 -4.30 -44.55 3.10
CA GLY A 47 -3.63 -44.83 4.37
C GLY A 47 -3.78 -43.71 5.39
N GLY A 48 -4.32 -44.01 6.56
CA GLY A 48 -4.17 -43.18 7.76
C GLY A 48 -5.45 -42.56 8.30
N THR A 49 -6.34 -43.39 8.85
CA THR A 49 -7.29 -42.96 9.88
C THR A 49 -6.50 -42.76 11.17
N ASP A 50 -6.23 -41.50 11.52
CA ASP A 50 -5.90 -41.14 12.90
C ASP A 50 -6.96 -40.17 13.41
N SER A 51 -7.98 -40.77 14.01
CA SER A 51 -9.04 -40.08 14.73
C SER A 51 -8.52 -39.70 16.11
N SER A 52 -7.92 -38.51 16.23
CA SER A 52 -7.82 -37.83 17.51
C SER A 52 -9.06 -36.95 17.70
N PRO A 53 -9.94 -37.21 18.69
CA PRO A 53 -11.02 -36.31 19.07
C PRO A 53 -10.48 -35.21 19.98
N GLY A 54 -9.42 -34.52 19.53
CA GLY A 54 -9.10 -33.21 20.04
C GLY A 54 -10.03 -32.26 19.30
N LYS A 55 -10.99 -31.65 20.00
CA LYS A 55 -11.85 -30.58 19.47
C LYS A 55 -10.96 -29.37 19.19
N GLY A 56 -10.14 -29.51 18.15
CA GLY A 56 -9.20 -28.54 17.65
C GLY A 56 -10.00 -27.36 17.15
N GLY A 57 -9.59 -26.16 17.54
CA GLY A 57 -10.13 -24.95 16.96
C GLY A 57 -10.14 -25.11 15.45
N SER A 58 -11.33 -24.98 14.86
CA SER A 58 -11.46 -24.91 13.41
C SER A 58 -10.65 -23.70 12.98
N LYS A 59 -9.41 -23.93 12.53
CA LYS A 59 -8.65 -22.90 11.83
C LYS A 59 -9.42 -22.69 10.54
N THR A 60 -10.24 -21.64 10.54
CA THR A 60 -10.93 -21.19 9.34
C THR A 60 -9.86 -21.00 8.27
N PRO A 61 -9.95 -21.72 7.13
CA PRO A 61 -9.00 -21.54 6.05
C PRO A 61 -9.19 -20.15 5.46
N TRP A 62 -8.07 -19.48 5.15
CA TRP A 62 -8.10 -18.17 4.48
C TRP A 62 -8.62 -18.32 3.06
N SER A 63 -9.56 -17.47 2.69
CA SER A 63 -10.10 -17.37 1.33
C SER A 63 -9.34 -16.32 0.52
N ILE A 64 -9.39 -16.46 -0.81
CA ILE A 64 -8.78 -15.49 -1.73
C ILE A 64 -9.46 -14.12 -1.62
N GLU A 65 -10.77 -14.11 -1.34
CA GLU A 65 -11.54 -12.89 -1.11
C GLU A 65 -11.09 -12.17 0.16
N GLU A 66 -10.79 -12.90 1.23
CA GLU A 66 -10.24 -12.34 2.48
C GLU A 66 -8.85 -11.76 2.25
N ASP A 67 -7.99 -12.46 1.50
CA ASP A 67 -6.66 -11.97 1.13
C ASP A 67 -6.74 -10.66 0.32
N ASN A 68 -7.63 -10.60 -0.66
CA ASN A 68 -7.84 -9.39 -1.47
C ASN A 68 -8.34 -8.22 -0.62
N ALA A 69 -9.32 -8.46 0.26
CA ALA A 69 -9.82 -7.45 1.18
C ALA A 69 -8.71 -6.93 2.10
N LEU A 70 -7.86 -7.82 2.61
CA LEU A 70 -6.73 -7.46 3.46
C LEU A 70 -5.71 -6.60 2.69
N ILE A 71 -5.38 -6.95 1.45
CA ILE A 71 -4.48 -6.17 0.60
C ILE A 71 -5.01 -4.75 0.38
N GLU A 72 -6.31 -4.59 0.12
CA GLU A 72 -6.95 -3.28 -0.05
C GLU A 72 -6.90 -2.43 1.23
N ILE A 73 -7.19 -3.05 2.38
CA ILE A 73 -7.10 -2.39 3.69
C ILE A 73 -5.66 -1.94 3.97
N MET A 74 -4.67 -2.79 3.70
CA MET A 74 -3.26 -2.42 3.89
C MET A 74 -2.86 -1.24 2.99
N ASP A 75 -3.32 -1.20 1.75
CA ASP A 75 -3.06 -0.08 0.83
C ASP A 75 -3.65 1.23 1.36
N GLN A 76 -4.88 1.20 1.88
CA GLN A 76 -5.53 2.34 2.54
C GLN A 76 -4.74 2.83 3.76
N VAL A 77 -4.29 1.92 4.62
CA VAL A 77 -3.49 2.24 5.81
C VAL A 77 -2.15 2.87 5.42
N ILE A 78 -1.49 2.35 4.38
CA ILE A 78 -0.24 2.93 3.87
C ILE A 78 -0.45 4.36 3.37
N LYS A 79 -1.56 4.62 2.66
CA LYS A 79 -1.86 5.95 2.13
C LYS A 79 -2.16 6.96 3.24
N THR A 80 -2.90 6.53 4.27
CA THR A 80 -3.48 7.44 5.27
C THR A 80 -2.66 7.55 6.55
N GLN A 81 -2.17 6.43 7.09
CA GLN A 81 -1.58 6.36 8.44
C GLN A 81 -0.05 6.29 8.44
N LEU A 82 0.58 5.79 7.36
CA LEU A 82 2.03 5.63 7.32
C LEU A 82 2.78 6.95 7.48
N TRP A 83 2.36 7.98 6.75
CA TRP A 83 3.08 9.26 6.74
C TRP A 83 2.99 10.02 8.08
N PRO A 84 1.82 10.13 8.73
CA PRO A 84 1.73 10.62 10.10
C PRO A 84 2.66 9.87 11.07
N ALA A 85 2.68 8.54 11.01
CA ALA A 85 3.52 7.71 11.88
C ALA A 85 5.02 7.96 11.67
N ILE A 86 5.46 8.12 10.41
CA ILE A 86 6.87 8.43 10.09
C ILE A 86 7.27 9.80 10.67
N LYS A 87 6.40 10.82 10.52
CA LYS A 87 6.68 12.14 11.10
C LYS A 87 6.76 12.08 12.64
N ALA A 88 5.87 11.32 13.27
CA ALA A 88 5.88 11.14 14.72
C ALA A 88 7.12 10.37 15.22
N SER A 89 7.69 9.47 14.40
CA SER A 89 8.88 8.69 14.76
C SER A 89 10.17 9.50 14.89
N GLY A 90 10.22 10.72 14.33
CA GLY A 90 11.43 11.55 14.33
C GLY A 90 12.56 11.04 13.43
N ASN A 91 12.32 9.99 12.62
CA ASN A 91 13.35 9.44 11.73
C ASN A 91 13.59 10.35 10.51
N GLN A 92 14.60 11.20 10.62
CA GLN A 92 14.97 12.18 9.59
C GLN A 92 15.27 11.55 8.22
N GLN A 93 15.83 10.33 8.19
CA GLN A 93 16.12 9.64 6.93
C GLN A 93 14.84 9.28 6.18
N LEU A 94 13.81 8.81 6.88
CA LEU A 94 12.52 8.49 6.27
C LEU A 94 11.76 9.76 5.88
N VAL A 95 11.83 10.81 6.71
CA VAL A 95 11.20 12.11 6.41
C VAL A 95 11.81 12.72 5.13
N ALA A 96 13.13 12.64 4.95
CA ALA A 96 13.82 13.13 3.76
C ALA A 96 13.41 12.39 2.46
N ARG A 97 12.92 11.15 2.55
CA ARG A 97 12.40 10.41 1.37
C ARG A 97 11.02 10.91 0.92
N GLY A 98 10.32 11.69 1.74
CA GLY A 98 8.98 12.19 1.45
C GLY A 98 7.90 11.13 1.56
N SER A 99 6.64 11.59 1.52
CA SER A 99 5.45 10.74 1.69
C SER A 99 5.35 9.66 0.63
N TYR A 100 5.52 10.04 -0.65
CA TYR A 100 5.41 9.12 -1.77
C TYR A 100 6.51 8.05 -1.74
N GLY A 101 7.76 8.44 -1.46
CA GLY A 101 8.89 7.52 -1.38
C GLY A 101 8.71 6.48 -0.29
N ALA A 102 8.21 6.90 0.88
CA ALA A 102 7.88 6.00 1.98
C ALA A 102 6.72 5.04 1.65
N GLN A 103 5.65 5.54 1.03
CA GLN A 103 4.52 4.71 0.62
C GLN A 103 4.93 3.66 -0.43
N TYR A 104 5.70 4.07 -1.45
CA TYR A 104 6.22 3.17 -2.47
C TYR A 104 7.08 2.06 -1.85
N HIS A 105 8.02 2.43 -0.98
CA HIS A 105 8.89 1.46 -0.32
C HIS A 105 8.12 0.51 0.60
N ALA A 106 7.10 0.99 1.32
CA ALA A 106 6.27 0.14 2.16
C ALA A 106 5.54 -0.95 1.35
N LYS A 107 4.92 -0.57 0.23
CA LYS A 107 4.26 -1.54 -0.67
C LYS A 107 5.26 -2.55 -1.25
N LEU A 108 6.45 -2.09 -1.61
CA LEU A 108 7.51 -2.95 -2.12
C LEU A 108 7.97 -3.99 -1.08
N LEU A 109 8.12 -3.57 0.18
CA LEU A 109 8.51 -4.47 1.27
C LEU A 109 7.45 -5.54 1.56
N LEU A 110 6.16 -5.17 1.49
CA LEU A 110 5.05 -6.12 1.63
C LEU A 110 5.06 -7.16 0.53
N ARG A 111 5.24 -6.75 -0.72
CA ARG A 111 5.32 -7.70 -1.86
C ARG A 111 6.50 -8.67 -1.74
N GLN A 112 7.60 -8.24 -1.12
CA GLN A 112 8.79 -9.07 -0.95
C GLN A 112 8.74 -9.94 0.32
N GLY A 113 7.73 -9.77 1.20
CA GLY A 113 7.67 -10.46 2.48
C GLY A 113 8.87 -10.15 3.41
N LYS A 114 9.54 -9.01 3.22
CA LYS A 114 10.77 -8.63 3.96
C LYS A 114 10.50 -7.96 5.31
N THR A 115 9.39 -8.30 5.96
CA THR A 115 9.20 -8.00 7.36
C THR A 115 10.02 -9.02 8.15
N LYS A 116 11.05 -8.58 8.86
CA LYS A 116 12.06 -9.44 9.51
C LYS A 116 11.43 -10.68 10.20
N LYS A 117 12.05 -11.85 9.98
CA LYS A 117 11.89 -13.06 10.81
C LYS A 117 12.49 -12.84 12.19
#